data_AF-A0A6B1KVL7-F1
#
_entry.id   AF-A0A6B1KVL7-F1
#
_cell.length_a   1.000
_cell.length_b   1.000
_cell.length_c   1.000
_cell.angle_alpha   90.00
_cell.angle_beta   90.00
_cell.angle_gamma   90.00
#
_symmetry.space_group_name_H-M   'P 1'
#
loop_
_entity.id
_entity.type
_entity.pdbx_description
1 polymer ?
#
loop_
_entity_poly.entity_id
_entity_poly.type
_entity_poly.pdbx_seq_one_letter_code
_entity_poly.pdbx_strand_id
1 'polypeptide(L)'
;MIGDKGEIAAILFGYPYHAPAAEGRENKILWVAKDTEGAADAGPDDRLTIKARLTGTNEVVTRSVTGGPGPSLVDLPKPGCWKFSLSWAGHSDHLDLEYLAG
;
A
#
# COMPACT_ATOMS: atom_id res chain seq x y z
N MET A 1 4.26 -4.10 -9.00
CA MET A 1 2.85 -4.45 -9.31
C MET A 1 2.14 -3.20 -9.78
N ILE A 2 1.12 -3.34 -10.62
CA ILE A 2 0.30 -2.22 -11.09
C ILE A 2 -1.10 -2.43 -10.52
N GLY A 3 -1.75 -1.36 -10.07
CA GLY A 3 -3.14 -1.42 -9.59
C GLY A 3 -4.11 -1.76 -10.72
N ASP A 4 -5.29 -2.26 -10.35
CA ASP A 4 -6.30 -2.76 -11.29
C ASP A 4 -6.72 -1.72 -12.35
N LYS A 5 -6.75 -0.44 -12.00
CA LYS A 5 -7.06 0.67 -12.92
C LYS A 5 -5.82 1.23 -13.63
N GLY A 6 -4.62 0.84 -13.21
CA GLY A 6 -3.36 1.36 -13.70
C GLY A 6 -3.05 2.78 -13.25
N GLU A 7 -3.70 3.27 -12.19
CA GLU A 7 -3.53 4.63 -11.67
C GLU A 7 -2.36 4.74 -10.70
N ILE A 8 -1.87 3.60 -10.19
CA ILE A 8 -0.70 3.54 -9.32
C ILE A 8 0.12 2.27 -9.55
N ALA A 9 1.44 2.40 -9.42
CA ALA A 9 2.38 1.29 -9.35
C ALA A 9 2.93 1.15 -7.93
N ALA A 10 3.05 -0.11 -7.47
CA ALA A 10 3.74 -0.46 -6.24
C ALA A 10 5.07 -1.16 -6.58
N ILE A 11 6.18 -0.51 -6.24
CA ILE A 11 7.52 -1.11 -6.32
C ILE A 11 7.82 -1.73 -4.95
N LEU A 12 7.95 -3.05 -4.92
CA LEU A 12 8.09 -3.82 -3.69
C LEU A 12 9.57 -4.06 -3.38
N PHE A 13 10.04 -3.60 -2.22
CA PHE A 13 11.38 -3.84 -1.71
C PHE A 13 11.30 -4.81 -0.55
N GLY A 14 12.14 -5.85 -0.58
CA GLY A 14 12.15 -6.86 0.49
C GLY A 14 11.08 -7.95 0.34
N TYR A 15 10.39 -8.03 -0.81
CA TYR A 15 9.42 -9.10 -1.10
C TYR A 15 10.09 -10.51 -1.09
N PRO A 16 9.43 -11.58 -0.61
CA PRO A 16 8.08 -11.62 -0.04
C PRO A 16 7.98 -10.92 1.32
N TYR A 17 6.80 -10.33 1.59
CA TYR A 17 6.50 -9.67 2.86
C TYR A 17 6.07 -10.66 3.93
N HIS A 18 6.28 -10.30 5.19
CA HIS A 18 5.98 -11.16 6.34
C HIS A 18 5.16 -10.41 7.38
N ALA A 19 4.30 -11.15 8.10
CA ALA A 19 3.55 -10.67 9.24
C ALA A 19 3.73 -11.65 10.43
N PRO A 20 4.44 -11.25 11.51
CA PRO A 20 5.16 -9.98 11.66
C PRO A 20 6.31 -9.84 10.66
N ALA A 21 6.85 -8.62 10.49
CA ALA A 21 8.00 -8.39 9.63
C ALA A 21 9.20 -9.27 10.07
N ALA A 22 9.87 -9.88 9.11
CA ALA A 22 11.02 -10.75 9.38
C ALA A 22 12.24 -9.93 9.84
N GLU A 23 13.08 -10.51 10.69
CA GLU A 23 14.29 -9.84 11.18
C GLU A 23 15.20 -9.37 10.03
N GLY A 24 15.63 -8.11 10.09
CA GLY A 24 16.47 -7.50 9.06
C GLY A 24 15.79 -7.27 7.71
N ARG A 25 14.46 -7.46 7.61
CA ARG A 25 13.68 -7.22 6.39
C ARG A 25 12.53 -6.25 6.64
N GLU A 26 12.31 -5.37 5.68
CA GLU A 26 11.24 -4.39 5.71
C GLU A 26 10.16 -4.73 4.67
N ASN A 27 8.90 -4.54 5.04
CA ASN A 27 7.77 -4.59 4.11
C ASN A 27 7.63 -3.24 3.37
N LYS A 28 8.65 -2.89 2.59
CA LYS A 28 8.82 -1.53 2.05
C LYS A 28 8.27 -1.37 0.65
N ILE A 29 7.35 -0.43 0.44
CA ILE A 29 6.73 -0.14 -0.85
C ILE A 29 7.04 1.30 -1.27
N LEU A 30 7.50 1.50 -2.51
CA LEU A 30 7.43 2.80 -3.18
C LEU A 30 6.17 2.83 -4.05
N TRP A 31 5.26 3.74 -3.72
CA TRP A 31 4.04 4.00 -4.47
C TRP A 31 4.30 5.10 -5.50
N VAL A 32 4.00 4.82 -6.77
CA VAL A 32 4.18 5.75 -7.88
C VAL A 32 2.84 5.96 -8.58
N ALA A 33 2.22 7.12 -8.38
CA ALA A 33 1.00 7.48 -9.10
C ALA A 33 1.30 7.77 -10.57
N LYS A 34 0.35 7.46 -11.44
CA LYS A 34 0.44 7.68 -12.89
C LYS A 34 0.47 9.17 -13.25
N ASP A 35 -0.44 9.96 -12.68
CA ASP A 35 -0.50 11.39 -12.93
C ASP A 35 0.32 12.13 -11.86
N THR A 36 1.47 12.65 -12.26
CA THR A 36 2.36 13.43 -11.39
C THR A 36 1.97 14.92 -11.30
N GLU A 37 0.98 15.38 -12.08
CA GLU A 37 0.53 16.79 -12.09
C GLU A 37 -0.12 17.25 -10.77
N GLY A 38 -0.29 16.35 -9.79
CA GLY A 38 -0.75 16.70 -8.45
C GLY A 38 0.19 16.31 -7.32
N ALA A 39 1.36 15.69 -7.56
CA ALA A 39 2.23 15.27 -6.45
C ALA A 39 3.04 16.42 -5.85
N ALA A 40 3.32 17.47 -6.63
CA ALA A 40 4.01 18.68 -6.15
C ALA A 40 3.05 19.77 -5.64
N ASP A 41 1.78 19.76 -6.09
CA ASP A 41 0.76 20.77 -5.80
C ASP A 41 -0.52 20.17 -5.17
N ALA A 42 -0.46 18.93 -4.66
CA ALA A 42 -1.57 18.37 -3.88
C ALA A 42 -1.81 19.32 -2.70
N GLY A 43 -3.06 19.77 -2.56
CA GLY A 43 -3.49 20.53 -1.39
C GLY A 43 -3.21 19.77 -0.08
N PRO A 44 -3.64 20.31 1.07
CA PRO A 44 -3.18 19.91 2.41
C PRO A 44 -3.41 18.44 2.86
N ASP A 45 -3.95 17.55 2.02
CA ASP A 45 -4.12 16.12 2.28
C ASP A 45 -3.48 15.28 1.16
N ASP A 46 -2.15 15.38 1.07
CA ASP A 46 -1.25 14.63 0.18
C ASP A 46 -1.05 13.19 0.66
N ARG A 47 -2.09 12.54 1.17
CA ARG A 47 -1.97 11.28 1.91
C ARG A 47 -2.47 10.11 1.11
N LEU A 48 -1.66 9.08 0.99
CA LEU A 48 -2.12 7.78 0.52
C LEU A 48 -2.75 7.02 1.69
N THR A 49 -4.06 6.81 1.61
CA THR A 49 -4.79 5.94 2.53
C THR A 49 -4.89 4.53 1.93
N ILE A 50 -4.55 3.53 2.74
CA ILE A 50 -4.60 2.11 2.38
C ILE A 50 -5.58 1.43 3.32
N LYS A 51 -6.73 1.01 2.79
CA LYS A 51 -7.67 0.15 3.51
C LYS A 51 -7.45 -1.29 3.08
N ALA A 52 -6.75 -2.05 3.90
CA ALA A 52 -6.42 -3.45 3.65
C ALA A 52 -7.48 -4.37 4.27
N ARG A 53 -8.00 -5.32 3.50
CA ARG A 53 -8.92 -6.38 3.98
C ARG A 53 -8.29 -7.75 3.78
N LEU A 54 -8.24 -8.57 4.82
CA LEU A 54 -7.71 -9.92 4.72
C LEU A 54 -8.75 -10.85 4.08
N THR A 55 -8.37 -11.50 2.98
CA THR A 55 -9.27 -12.37 2.21
C THR A 55 -9.83 -13.51 3.07
N GLY A 56 -11.12 -13.78 2.94
CA GLY A 56 -11.81 -14.84 3.69
C GLY A 56 -12.14 -14.48 5.14
N THR A 57 -11.89 -13.25 5.58
CA THR A 57 -12.16 -12.79 6.95
C THR A 57 -12.84 -11.42 6.97
N ASN A 58 -13.27 -10.98 8.16
CA ASN A 58 -13.77 -9.62 8.40
C ASN A 58 -12.68 -8.64 8.86
N GLU A 59 -11.42 -9.07 8.90
CA GLU A 59 -10.31 -8.23 9.35
C GLU A 59 -10.06 -7.09 8.34
N VAL A 60 -10.01 -5.86 8.86
CA VAL A 60 -9.74 -4.65 8.08
C VAL A 60 -8.76 -3.79 8.84
N VAL A 61 -7.74 -3.33 8.15
CA VAL A 61 -6.68 -2.49 8.69
C VAL A 61 -6.52 -1.27 7.81
N THR A 62 -6.48 -0.08 8.42
CA THR A 62 -6.15 1.15 7.70
C THR A 62 -4.69 1.52 7.97
N ARG A 63 -3.96 1.83 6.91
CA ARG A 63 -2.63 2.46 6.94
C ARG A 63 -2.71 3.79 6.19
N SER A 64 -1.78 4.67 6.53
CA SER A 64 -1.72 6.02 6.01
C SER A 64 -0.26 6.36 5.75
N VAL A 65 0.03 6.81 4.53
CA VAL A 65 1.34 7.32 4.14
C VAL A 65 1.19 8.83 3.94
N THR A 66 1.65 9.60 4.92
CA THR A 66 1.70 11.07 4.85
C THR A 66 2.67 11.51 3.75
N GLY A 67 2.33 12.52 2.94
CA GLY A 67 3.18 12.91 1.81
C GLY A 67 3.22 11.90 0.67
N GLY A 68 2.19 11.04 0.55
CA GLY A 68 2.10 9.97 -0.43
C GLY A 68 1.07 10.20 -1.55
N PRO A 69 1.15 9.47 -2.68
CA PRO A 69 1.98 8.28 -2.93
C PRO A 69 3.51 8.52 -2.90
N GLY A 70 4.25 7.61 -2.26
CA GLY A 70 5.69 7.74 -2.03
C GLY A 70 6.27 6.52 -1.32
N PRO A 71 7.52 6.57 -0.81
CA PRO A 71 8.12 5.46 -0.07
C PRO A 71 7.44 5.25 1.28
N SER A 72 7.20 3.99 1.65
CA SER A 72 6.53 3.64 2.91
C SER A 72 6.90 2.26 3.43
N LEU A 73 6.78 2.05 4.73
CA LEU A 73 6.74 0.74 5.38
C LEU A 73 5.28 0.37 5.61
N VAL A 74 4.86 -0.79 5.13
CA VAL A 74 3.47 -1.24 5.24
C VAL A 74 3.44 -2.58 5.96
N ASP A 75 3.27 -2.55 7.28
CA ASP A 75 3.11 -3.75 8.09
C ASP A 75 1.65 -4.08 8.35
N LEU A 76 1.31 -5.35 8.20
CA LEU A 76 -0.02 -5.90 8.47
C LEU A 76 0.05 -6.91 9.63
N PRO A 77 -1.04 -7.05 10.40
CA PRO A 77 -1.01 -7.80 11.66
C PRO A 77 -1.01 -9.31 11.48
N LYS A 78 -1.36 -9.82 10.29
CA LYS A 78 -1.56 -11.26 10.03
C LYS A 78 -1.06 -11.65 8.63
N PRO A 79 -0.55 -12.87 8.47
CA PRO A 79 -0.25 -13.41 7.16
C PRO A 79 -1.53 -13.68 6.37
N GLY A 80 -1.38 -13.74 5.04
CA GLY A 80 -2.42 -14.04 4.07
C GLY A 80 -2.46 -13.02 2.92
N CYS A 81 -3.41 -13.23 2.00
CA CYS A 81 -3.63 -12.33 0.88
C CYS A 81 -4.57 -11.18 1.29
N TRP A 82 -4.03 -9.96 1.24
CA TRP A 82 -4.74 -8.74 1.60
C TRP A 82 -5.14 -7.95 0.35
N LYS A 83 -6.41 -7.55 0.31
CA LYS A 83 -6.95 -6.66 -0.72
C LYS A 83 -6.79 -5.23 -0.27
N PHE A 84 -6.04 -4.43 -1.01
CA PHE A 84 -5.82 -3.02 -0.71
C PHE A 84 -6.76 -2.17 -1.54
N SER A 85 -7.60 -1.39 -0.87
CA SER A 85 -8.27 -0.23 -1.47
C SER A 85 -7.43 1.01 -1.18
N LEU A 86 -6.90 1.62 -2.23
CA LEU A 86 -6.01 2.77 -2.19
C LEU A 86 -6.78 4.04 -2.54
N SER A 87 -6.52 5.14 -1.84
CA SER A 87 -7.07 6.46 -2.18
C SER A 87 -6.11 7.58 -1.84
N TRP A 88 -5.92 8.53 -2.75
CA TRP A 88 -5.05 9.70 -2.60
C TRP A 88 -5.53 10.81 -3.54
N ALA A 89 -5.53 12.08 -3.11
CA ALA A 89 -5.78 13.25 -3.98
C ALA A 89 -6.97 13.11 -4.99
N GLY A 90 -8.08 12.46 -4.62
CA GLY A 90 -9.22 12.21 -5.51
C GLY A 90 -9.10 10.99 -6.43
N HIS A 91 -7.93 10.35 -6.49
CA HIS A 91 -7.68 9.09 -7.17
C HIS A 91 -7.95 7.89 -6.26
N SER A 92 -8.18 6.73 -6.89
CA SER A 92 -8.30 5.45 -6.19
C SER A 92 -7.91 4.30 -7.09
N ASP A 93 -7.29 3.28 -6.50
CA ASP A 93 -6.95 2.04 -7.18
C ASP A 93 -7.00 0.85 -6.20
N HIS A 94 -6.88 -0.36 -6.71
CA HIS A 94 -6.86 -1.58 -5.94
C HIS A 94 -5.70 -2.46 -6.34
N LEU A 95 -5.15 -3.21 -5.39
CA LEU A 95 -4.26 -4.32 -5.67
C LEU A 95 -4.32 -5.34 -4.53
N ASP A 96 -3.89 -6.56 -4.82
CA ASP A 96 -3.80 -7.64 -3.83
C ASP A 96 -2.32 -7.89 -3.50
N LEU A 97 -2.00 -8.05 -2.22
CA LEU A 97 -0.64 -8.29 -1.74
C LEU A 97 -0.61 -9.38 -0.67
N GLU A 98 0.29 -10.34 -0.84
CA GLU A 98 0.46 -11.46 0.08
C GLU A 98 1.52 -11.17 1.14
N TYR A 99 1.19 -11.51 2.39
CA TYR A 99 2.11 -11.53 3.52
C TYR A 99 2.26 -12.97 4.00
N LEU A 100 3.48 -13.47 4.08
CA LEU A 100 3.81 -14.79 4.60
C LEU A 100 3.87 -14.77 6.13
N ALA A 101 3.81 -15.95 6.75
CA ALA A 101 4.07 -16.08 8.18
C ALA A 101 5.55 -15.75 8.47
N GLY A 102 5.77 -14.86 9.44
CA GLY A 102 7.11 -14.48 9.94
C GLY A 102 7.75 -15.51 10.86
#